data_AF-A0A068TF82-F1
#
_entry.id   AF-A0A068TF82-F1
#
_cell.length_a   1.000
_cell.length_b   1.000
_cell.length_c   1.000
_cell.angle_alpha   90.00
_cell.angle_beta   90.00
_cell.angle_gamma   90.00
#
_symmetry.space_group_name_H-M   'P 1'
#
loop_
_entity.id
_entity.type
_entity.pdbx_description
1 polymer ?
#
loop_
_entity_poly.entity_id
_entity_poly.type
_entity_poly.pdbx_seq_one_letter_code
_entity_poly.pdbx_strand_id
1 'polypeptide(L)'
;MPEGAFSISFKQGLRAILVDVPNEKKTRRYFGYSMKVPFYLEDAWSFCSPPVAEENNQVAAFMKEREWPGERFEAVCKIKVDNDLVVRGLITSVPRL
;
A
#
# COMPACT_ATOMS: atom_id res chain seq x y z
N MET A 1 -3.78 -3.70 17.00
CA MET A 1 -2.95 -3.11 15.92
C MET A 1 -1.50 -3.37 16.31
N PRO A 2 -0.63 -3.82 15.39
CA PRO A 2 0.80 -4.01 15.70
C PRO A 2 1.46 -2.72 16.20
N GLU A 3 2.53 -2.84 16.98
CA GLU A 3 3.28 -1.68 17.44
C GLU A 3 3.85 -0.89 16.25
N GLY A 4 3.83 0.44 16.31
CA GLY A 4 4.29 1.32 15.22
C GLY A 4 3.37 1.38 13.99
N ALA A 5 2.40 0.47 13.87
CA ALA A 5 1.48 0.44 12.74
C ALA A 5 0.47 1.58 12.78
N PHE A 6 -0.03 1.98 11.61
CA PHE A 6 -1.05 3.02 11.48
C PHE A 6 -1.99 2.75 10.30
N SER A 7 -3.22 3.25 10.39
CA SER A 7 -4.23 3.05 9.36
C SER A 7 -4.38 4.25 8.41
N ILE A 8 -4.68 3.99 7.14
CA ILE A 8 -5.16 4.98 6.16
C ILE A 8 -6.37 4.40 5.44
N SER A 9 -7.44 5.19 5.35
CA SER A 9 -8.57 4.91 4.47
C SER A 9 -8.55 5.87 3.29
N PHE A 10 -8.37 5.33 2.09
CA PHE A 10 -8.38 6.13 0.87
C PHE A 10 -9.80 6.26 0.32
N LYS A 11 -10.14 7.42 -0.27
CA LYS A 11 -11.48 7.69 -0.81
C LYS A 11 -11.90 6.69 -1.91
N GLN A 12 -10.94 6.13 -2.62
CA GLN A 12 -11.10 5.11 -3.67
C GLN A 12 -11.27 3.68 -3.13
N GLY A 13 -11.57 3.52 -1.84
CA GLY A 13 -11.96 2.24 -1.23
C GLY A 13 -10.82 1.42 -0.61
N LEU A 14 -9.55 1.71 -0.91
CA LEU A 14 -8.44 0.99 -0.25
C LEU A 14 -8.38 1.33 1.24
N ARG A 15 -8.53 0.31 2.09
CA ARG A 15 -8.36 0.40 3.55
C ARG A 15 -7.08 -0.33 3.96
N ALA A 16 -6.14 0.42 4.53
CA ALA A 16 -4.78 -0.03 4.74
C ALA A 16 -4.37 0.10 6.21
N ILE A 17 -3.75 -0.94 6.74
CA ILE A 17 -2.99 -0.94 8.00
C ILE A 17 -1.52 -1.08 7.61
N LEU A 18 -0.76 0.01 7.68
CA LEU A 18 0.66 0.01 7.35
C LEU A 18 1.46 -0.49 8.56
N VAL A 19 2.32 -1.46 8.33
CA VAL A 19 3.20 -2.11 9.31
C VAL A 19 4.63 -2.02 8.78
N ASP A 20 5.59 -1.74 9.67
CA ASP A 20 7.02 -1.54 9.31
C ASP A 20 7.26 -0.42 8.28
N VAL A 21 6.32 0.52 8.19
CA VAL A 21 6.44 1.75 7.40
C VAL A 21 6.52 2.93 8.36
N PRO A 22 7.46 3.86 8.20
CA PRO A 22 7.49 5.09 8.99
C PRO A 22 6.21 5.92 8.81
N ASN A 23 5.59 6.34 9.91
CA ASN A 23 4.41 7.19 9.88
C ASN A 23 4.79 8.65 9.57
N GLU A 24 4.90 8.97 8.29
CA GLU A 24 5.29 10.29 7.79
C GLU A 24 4.09 11.15 7.34
N LYS A 25 2.89 10.91 7.87
CA LYS A 25 1.66 11.64 7.46
C LYS A 25 1.76 13.18 7.55
N LYS A 26 2.64 13.69 8.41
CA LYS A 26 2.91 15.12 8.59
C LYS A 26 3.75 15.72 7.46
N THR A 27 4.69 14.96 6.92
CA THR A 27 5.67 15.42 5.93
C THR A 27 5.40 14.87 4.53
N ARG A 28 4.58 13.82 4.41
CA ARG A 28 4.28 13.13 3.14
C ARG A 28 2.78 12.96 2.94
N ARG A 29 2.37 12.94 1.67
CA ARG A 29 1.02 12.63 1.22
C ARG A 29 1.04 11.25 0.60
N TYR A 30 0.21 10.35 1.13
CA TYR A 30 0.10 8.98 0.68
C TYR A 30 -0.96 8.86 -0.42
N PHE A 31 -0.71 7.97 -1.37
CA PHE A 31 -1.63 7.56 -2.42
C PHE A 31 -1.81 6.05 -2.36
N GLY A 32 -3.05 5.60 -2.35
CA GLY A 32 -3.39 4.19 -2.51
C GLY A 32 -3.64 3.90 -3.98
N TYR A 33 -3.40 2.67 -4.40
CA TYR A 33 -3.76 2.13 -5.71
C TYR A 33 -4.46 0.80 -5.50
N SER A 34 -5.76 0.75 -5.78
CA SER A 34 -6.55 -0.47 -5.64
C SER A 34 -6.24 -1.41 -6.81
N MET A 35 -5.98 -2.68 -6.51
CA MET A 35 -5.99 -3.75 -7.51
C MET A 35 -7.39 -4.32 -7.66
N LYS A 36 -7.66 -4.95 -8.80
CA LYS A 36 -8.91 -5.67 -9.04
C LYS A 36 -8.92 -6.93 -8.19
N VAL A 37 -9.85 -7.01 -7.25
CA VAL A 37 -10.08 -8.16 -6.37
C VAL A 37 -11.53 -8.62 -6.50
N PRO A 38 -11.88 -9.85 -6.06
CA PRO A 38 -13.27 -10.25 -5.93
C PRO A 38 -14.09 -9.25 -5.09
N PHE A 39 -15.35 -9.04 -5.44
CA PHE A 39 -16.21 -8.01 -4.85
C PHE A 39 -16.27 -8.07 -3.31
N TYR A 40 -16.24 -9.27 -2.74
CA TYR A 40 -16.31 -9.48 -1.28
C TYR A 40 -15.01 -9.08 -0.55
N LEU A 41 -13.93 -8.76 -1.26
CA LEU A 41 -12.65 -8.27 -0.72
C LEU A 41 -12.43 -6.78 -0.97
N GLU A 42 -13.33 -6.10 -1.71
CA GLU A 42 -13.14 -4.69 -2.07
C GLU A 42 -13.08 -3.79 -0.83
N ASP A 43 -13.94 -4.04 0.16
CA ASP A 43 -14.04 -3.25 1.38
C ASP A 43 -13.25 -3.80 2.57
N ALA A 44 -12.54 -4.91 2.38
CA ALA A 44 -11.75 -5.54 3.43
C ALA A 44 -10.52 -4.69 3.78
N TRP A 45 -10.18 -4.67 5.08
CA TRP A 45 -8.92 -4.08 5.53
C TRP A 45 -7.75 -4.94 5.09
N SER A 46 -6.72 -4.28 4.55
CA SER A 46 -5.48 -4.92 4.12
C SER A 46 -4.33 -4.54 5.04
N PHE A 47 -3.41 -5.49 5.26
CA PHE A 47 -2.14 -5.22 5.92
C PHE A 47 -1.11 -4.88 4.85
N CYS A 48 -0.41 -3.77 5.02
CA CYS A 48 0.53 -3.25 4.05
C CYS A 48 1.91 -3.16 4.68
N SER A 49 2.90 -3.74 4.02
CA SER A 49 4.30 -3.73 4.47
C SER A 49 5.21 -3.32 3.32
N PRO A 50 6.46 -2.90 3.59
CA PRO A 50 7.48 -2.74 2.55
C PRO A 50 7.56 -3.99 1.66
N PRO A 51 7.88 -3.83 0.36
CA PRO A 51 7.91 -4.95 -0.57
C PRO A 51 8.97 -5.98 -0.17
N VAL A 52 8.64 -7.26 -0.33
CA VAL A 52 9.61 -8.35 -0.18
C VAL A 52 10.39 -8.56 -1.48
N ALA A 53 11.47 -9.35 -1.41
CA ALA A 53 12.41 -9.52 -2.53
C ALA A 53 11.71 -9.98 -3.83
N GLU A 54 10.72 -10.84 -3.70
CA GLU A 54 9.94 -11.40 -4.81
C GLU A 54 9.06 -10.36 -5.51
N GLU A 55 8.72 -9.27 -4.82
CA GLU A 55 7.84 -8.20 -5.31
C GLU A 55 8.61 -7.08 -6.01
N ASN A 56 9.93 -7.01 -5.83
CA ASN A 56 10.77 -5.92 -6.32
C ASN A 56 10.63 -5.66 -7.83
N ASN A 57 10.52 -6.72 -8.64
CA ASN A 57 10.36 -6.57 -10.09
C ASN A 57 9.01 -5.94 -10.45
N GLN A 58 7.94 -6.30 -9.73
CA GLN A 58 6.60 -5.74 -9.95
C GLN A 58 6.54 -4.29 -9.48
N VAL A 59 7.16 -3.99 -8.34
CA VAL A 59 7.30 -2.62 -7.82
C VAL A 59 8.08 -1.74 -8.78
N ALA A 60 9.22 -2.24 -9.30
CA ALA A 60 10.03 -1.50 -10.26
C ALA A 60 9.26 -1.21 -11.56
N ALA A 61 8.50 -2.19 -12.07
CA ALA A 61 7.65 -1.99 -13.24
C ALA A 61 6.55 -0.93 -12.96
N PHE A 62 5.86 -1.03 -11.82
CA PHE A 62 4.84 -0.07 -11.41
C PHE A 62 5.39 1.37 -11.29
N MET A 63 6.58 1.53 -10.70
CA MET A 63 7.22 2.84 -10.55
C MET A 63 7.75 3.39 -11.87
N LYS A 64 8.15 2.56 -12.84
CA LYS A 64 8.64 3.02 -14.14
C LYS A 64 7.56 3.72 -14.97
N GLU A 65 6.31 3.31 -14.81
CA GLU A 65 5.17 3.98 -15.46
C GLU A 65 4.83 5.32 -14.78
N ARG A 66 5.44 5.61 -13.62
CA ARG A 66 5.06 6.69 -12.69
C ARG A 66 6.30 7.44 -12.23
N GLU A 67 6.76 8.35 -13.08
CA GLU A 67 7.89 9.23 -12.76
C GLU A 67 7.40 10.55 -12.14
N TRP A 68 6.81 10.49 -10.94
CA TRP A 68 6.47 11.71 -10.21
C TRP A 68 7.64 12.18 -9.35
N PRO A 69 8.00 13.49 -9.37
CA PRO A 69 9.09 14.01 -8.55
C PRO A 69 8.90 13.72 -7.05
N GLY A 70 9.87 13.04 -6.45
CA GLY A 70 9.86 12.69 -5.02
C GLY A 70 8.91 11.55 -4.65
N GLU A 71 8.30 10.88 -5.61
CA GLU A 71 7.49 9.68 -5.35
C GLU A 71 8.37 8.57 -4.77
N ARG A 72 7.85 7.96 -3.70
CA ARG A 72 8.46 6.82 -3.03
C ARG A 72 7.43 5.72 -2.93
N PHE A 73 7.83 4.51 -3.30
CA PHE A 73 7.03 3.33 -3.02
C PHE A 73 7.06 3.03 -1.51
N GLU A 74 5.90 2.86 -0.89
CA GLU A 74 5.78 2.64 0.56
C GLU A 74 5.50 1.19 0.89
N ALA A 75 4.48 0.59 0.26
CA ALA A 75 3.99 -0.71 0.70
C ALA A 75 3.19 -1.47 -0.35
N VAL A 76 3.22 -2.80 -0.22
CA VAL A 76 2.29 -3.73 -0.85
C VAL A 76 1.23 -4.12 0.16
N CYS A 77 -0.04 -3.95 -0.20
CA CYS A 77 -1.19 -4.25 0.66
C CYS A 77 -1.77 -5.61 0.32
N LYS A 78 -1.84 -6.50 1.31
CA LYS A 78 -2.36 -7.86 1.18
C LYS A 78 -3.53 -8.11 2.11
N ILE A 79 -4.47 -8.93 1.67
CA ILE A 79 -5.51 -9.53 2.49
C ILE A 79 -5.17 -11.01 2.61
N LYS A 80 -5.16 -11.52 3.84
CA LYS A 80 -5.06 -12.96 4.10
C LYS A 80 -6.47 -13.53 4.18
N VAL A 81 -6.78 -14.49 3.31
CA VAL A 81 -8.05 -15.22 3.30
C VAL A 81 -7.69 -16.70 3.38
N ASP A 82 -8.04 -17.35 4.49
CA ASP A 82 -7.63 -18.73 4.78
C ASP A 82 -6.11 -18.93 4.61
N ASN A 83 -5.71 -19.64 3.55
CA ASN A 83 -4.31 -19.92 3.20
C ASN A 83 -3.76 -19.06 2.06
N ASP A 84 -4.59 -18.19 1.47
CA ASP A 84 -4.22 -17.37 0.32
C ASP A 84 -3.88 -15.93 0.72
N LEU A 85 -2.92 -15.36 0.01
CA LEU A 85 -2.57 -13.93 0.08
C LEU A 85 -3.02 -13.25 -1.20
N VAL A 86 -3.98 -12.34 -1.07
CA VAL A 86 -4.51 -11.55 -2.18
C VAL A 86 -3.91 -10.14 -2.09
N VAL A 87 -3.20 -9.71 -3.13
CA VAL A 87 -2.73 -8.32 -3.23
C VAL A 87 -3.93 -7.41 -3.49
N ARG A 88 -4.29 -6.60 -2.49
CA ARG A 88 -5.42 -5.67 -2.53
C ARG A 88 -5.04 -4.33 -3.13
N GLY A 89 -3.77 -3.93 -3.04
CA GLY A 89 -3.33 -2.65 -3.55
C GLY A 89 -1.87 -2.35 -3.26
N LEU A 90 -1.46 -1.16 -3.70
CA LEU A 90 -0.13 -0.61 -3.50
C LEU A 90 -0.27 0.78 -2.86
N ILE A 91 0.75 1.20 -2.11
CA ILE A 91 0.81 2.55 -1.54
C ILE A 91 2.11 3.22 -1.98
N THR A 92 1.99 4.43 -2.49
CA THR A 92 3.13 5.35 -2.68
C THR A 92 2.92 6.60 -1.85
N SER A 93 3.95 7.44 -1.77
CA SER A 93 3.82 8.76 -1.19
C SER A 93 4.71 9.77 -1.89
N VAL A 94 4.36 11.04 -1.75
CA VAL A 94 5.19 12.19 -2.17
C VAL A 94 5.40 13.15 -0.99
N PRO A 95 6.46 13.96 -0.97
CA PRO A 95 6.62 15.04 0.00
C PRO A 95 5.43 16.00 -0.02
N ARG A 96 5.04 16.51 1.15
CA ARG A 96 4.15 17.68 1.24
C ARG A 96 5.00 18.93 1.01
N LEU A 97 4.53 19.78 0.11
CA LEU A 97 4.99 21.15 -0.08
C LEU A 97 4.02 22.11 0.61
#